data_AF-A0A4Y4DH32-F1
#
_entry.id   AF-A0A4Y4DH32-F1
#
_cell.length_a   1.000
_cell.length_b   1.000
_cell.length_c   1.000
_cell.angle_alpha   90.00
_cell.angle_beta   90.00
_cell.angle_gamma   90.00
#
_symmetry.space_group_name_H-M   'P 1'
#
loop_
_entity.id
_entity.type
_entity.pdbx_description
1 polymer ?
#
loop_
_entity_poly.entity_id
_entity_poly.type
_entity_poly.pdbx_seq_one_letter_code
_entity_poly.pdbx_strand_id
1 'polypeptide(L)'
;MAVCHPPPNSLTFRTGWTGEATVTKLSDNFVILEITALDTTGGDAGGSPFAVPVGWRPQANAPITYEWTDGTSESRTISASTGQTYPAIGKVLKTPIRIMYQSTP
;
A
#
# COMPACT_ATOMS: atom_id res chain seq x y z
N MET A 1 4.72 -28.21 4.95
CA MET A 1 5.27 -27.72 3.66
C MET A 1 4.74 -26.31 3.47
N ALA A 2 5.56 -25.29 3.72
CA ALA A 2 5.14 -23.90 3.53
C ALA A 2 4.99 -23.66 2.02
N VAL A 3 3.77 -23.41 1.57
CA VAL A 3 3.52 -23.05 0.17
C VAL A 3 4.05 -21.63 0.01
N CYS A 4 5.27 -21.50 -0.52
CA CYS A 4 5.79 -20.23 -1.01
C CYS A 4 4.90 -19.77 -2.17
N HIS A 5 3.82 -19.06 -1.86
CA HIS A 5 3.11 -18.29 -2.87
C HIS A 5 4.11 -17.26 -3.44
N PRO A 6 4.33 -17.22 -4.77
CA PRO A 6 5.08 -16.12 -5.34
C PRO A 6 4.42 -14.80 -4.91
N PRO A 7 5.20 -13.74 -4.60
CA PRO A 7 4.62 -12.44 -4.32
C PRO A 7 3.61 -12.08 -5.41
N PRO A 8 2.47 -11.47 -5.06
CA PRO A 8 1.78 -10.66 -6.03
C PRO A 8 2.73 -9.51 -6.33
N ASN A 9 3.55 -9.66 -7.37
CA ASN A 9 4.46 -8.62 -7.84
C ASN A 9 3.69 -7.33 -8.18
N SER A 10 2.36 -7.41 -8.32
CA SER A 10 1.44 -6.30 -8.49
C SER A 10 0.18 -6.51 -7.63
N LEU A 11 -0.25 -5.46 -6.93
CA LEU A 11 -1.54 -5.38 -6.24
C LEU A 11 -2.56 -4.71 -7.15
N THR A 12 -3.77 -5.28 -7.19
CA THR A 12 -4.86 -4.72 -7.98
C THR A 12 -5.51 -3.55 -7.26
N PHE A 13 -5.59 -2.41 -7.95
CA PHE A 13 -6.33 -1.25 -7.47
C PHE A 13 -7.83 -1.43 -7.64
N ARG A 14 -8.59 -0.94 -6.66
CA ARG A 14 -10.04 -0.79 -6.76
C ARG A 14 -10.40 0.27 -7.81
N THR A 15 -11.55 0.10 -8.45
CA THR A 15 -12.14 1.08 -9.37
C THR A 15 -12.11 2.50 -8.78
N GLY A 16 -11.65 3.47 -9.59
CA GLY A 16 -11.44 4.88 -9.20
C GLY A 16 -9.97 5.23 -8.97
N TRP A 17 -9.14 4.23 -8.67
CA TRP A 17 -7.70 4.36 -8.52
C TRP A 17 -6.97 3.83 -9.76
N THR A 18 -5.92 4.53 -10.17
CA THR A 18 -4.97 4.05 -11.18
C THR A 18 -3.54 4.10 -10.64
N GLY A 19 -2.64 3.35 -11.27
CA GLY A 19 -1.23 3.28 -10.89
C GLY A 19 -0.77 1.84 -10.64
N GLU A 20 0.34 1.73 -9.91
CA GLU A 20 1.03 0.48 -9.62
C GLU A 20 1.36 0.39 -8.13
N ALA A 21 1.09 -0.76 -7.53
CA ALA A 21 1.51 -1.08 -6.18
C ALA A 21 2.17 -2.44 -6.25
N THR A 22 3.41 -2.54 -5.77
CA THR A 22 4.21 -3.76 -5.84
C THR A 22 4.66 -4.14 -4.44
N VAL A 23 4.66 -5.45 -4.18
CA VAL A 23 5.10 -6.00 -2.91
C VAL A 23 6.24 -6.95 -3.16
N THR A 24 7.39 -6.68 -2.53
CA THR A 24 8.61 -7.47 -2.69
C THR A 24 9.04 -8.04 -1.36
N LYS A 25 9.33 -9.34 -1.31
CA LYS A 25 9.90 -9.96 -0.09
C LYS A 25 11.39 -9.70 -0.10
N LEU A 26 11.88 -9.00 0.92
CA LEU A 26 13.31 -8.78 1.10
C LEU A 26 13.95 -9.97 1.83
N SER A 27 13.25 -10.53 2.81
CA SER A 27 13.63 -11.76 3.53
C SER A 27 12.41 -12.41 4.17
N ASP A 28 12.58 -13.53 4.87
CA ASP A 28 11.47 -14.27 5.50
C ASP A 28 10.51 -13.39 6.32
N ASN A 29 11.05 -12.33 6.94
CA ASN A 29 10.32 -11.44 7.84
C ASN A 29 10.21 -10.00 7.34
N PHE A 30 10.79 -9.63 6.20
CA PHE A 30 10.79 -8.24 5.74
C PHE A 30 10.20 -8.11 4.35
N VAL A 31 9.31 -7.13 4.20
CA VAL A 31 8.61 -6.81 2.95
C VAL A 31 8.82 -5.34 2.62
N ILE A 32 9.01 -5.07 1.34
CA ILE A 32 9.00 -3.74 0.76
C ILE A 32 7.71 -3.57 -0.03
N LEU A 33 6.93 -2.55 0.31
CA LEU A 33 5.76 -2.12 -0.45
C LEU A 33 6.12 -0.81 -1.16
N GLU A 34 6.02 -0.82 -2.49
CA GLU A 34 6.15 0.36 -3.33
C GLU A 34 4.79 0.73 -3.91
N ILE A 35 4.44 2.03 -3.85
CA ILE A 35 3.13 2.52 -4.26
C ILE A 35 3.31 3.75 -5.13
N THR A 36 2.79 3.66 -6.34
CA THR A 36 2.57 4.77 -7.27
C THR A 36 1.09 4.79 -7.58
N ALA A 37 0.31 5.63 -6.91
CA ALA A 37 -1.15 5.65 -7.04
C ALA A 37 -1.66 7.06 -7.36
N LEU A 38 -2.69 7.11 -8.19
CA LEU A 38 -3.43 8.29 -8.58
C LEU A 38 -4.92 8.02 -8.33
N ASP A 39 -5.57 8.85 -7.50
CA ASP A 39 -7.03 8.91 -7.50
C ASP A 39 -7.49 9.68 -8.74
N THR A 40 -8.13 8.98 -9.68
CA THR A 40 -8.60 9.59 -10.93
C THR A 40 -10.04 10.09 -10.84
N THR A 41 -10.73 9.74 -9.76
CA THR A 41 -12.15 10.05 -9.61
C THR A 41 -12.40 11.32 -8.82
N GLY A 42 -11.42 11.80 -8.04
CA GLY A 42 -11.51 13.08 -7.32
C GLY A 42 -12.64 13.16 -6.29
N GLY A 43 -13.38 12.06 -6.10
CA GLY A 43 -14.66 12.05 -5.41
C GLY A 43 -14.85 10.70 -4.74
N ASP A 44 -15.05 10.76 -3.42
CA ASP A 44 -15.72 9.74 -2.62
C ASP A 44 -15.20 8.29 -2.71
N ALA A 45 -13.95 8.07 -3.08
CA ALA A 45 -13.28 6.81 -2.79
C ALA A 45 -12.88 6.75 -1.31
N GLY A 46 -13.86 6.90 -0.40
CA GLY A 46 -13.73 6.63 1.01
C GLY A 46 -13.43 5.15 1.20
N GLY A 47 -12.16 4.77 1.11
CA GLY A 47 -11.75 3.38 1.17
C GLY A 47 -10.32 3.17 0.73
N SER A 48 -9.85 1.97 0.99
CA SER A 48 -8.51 1.57 0.60
C SER A 48 -8.41 1.30 -0.91
N PRO A 49 -7.36 1.78 -1.60
CA PRO A 49 -7.10 1.51 -3.01
C PRO A 49 -6.81 0.03 -3.25
N PHE A 50 -6.19 -0.65 -2.29
CA PHE A 50 -5.84 -2.06 -2.38
C PHE A 50 -5.62 -2.65 -0.98
N ALA A 51 -5.74 -3.96 -0.87
CA ALA A 51 -5.38 -4.70 0.35
C ALA A 51 -4.08 -5.48 0.13
N VAL A 52 -3.14 -5.36 1.07
CA VAL A 52 -1.99 -6.27 1.13
C VAL A 52 -2.48 -7.68 1.53
N PRO A 53 -2.10 -8.75 0.81
CA PRO A 53 -2.56 -10.11 1.07
C PRO A 53 -1.99 -10.72 2.36
N VAL A 54 -2.70 -11.70 2.93
CA VAL A 54 -2.52 -12.21 4.31
C VAL A 54 -1.09 -12.66 4.68
N GLY A 55 -0.27 -13.15 3.75
CA GLY A 55 1.14 -13.53 4.03
C GLY A 55 2.17 -12.41 3.87
N TRP A 56 1.71 -11.21 3.52
CA TRP A 56 2.55 -10.06 3.15
C TRP A 56 2.22 -8.82 3.97
N ARG A 57 1.22 -8.91 4.86
CA ARG A 57 0.79 -7.82 5.72
C ARG A 57 1.85 -7.50 6.76
N PRO A 58 1.90 -6.24 7.23
CA PRO A 58 2.79 -5.90 8.32
C PRO A 58 2.33 -6.59 9.61
N GLN A 59 3.28 -7.02 10.44
CA GLN A 59 3.01 -7.67 11.73
C GLN A 59 2.29 -6.73 12.71
N ALA A 60 2.56 -5.44 12.60
CA ALA A 60 1.89 -4.38 13.32
C ALA A 60 1.46 -3.28 12.34
N ASN A 61 0.50 -2.46 12.74
CA ASN A 61 0.07 -1.30 11.97
C ASN A 61 1.28 -0.46 11.51
N ALA A 62 1.54 -0.41 10.20
CA ALA A 62 2.74 0.23 9.66
C ALA A 62 2.42 1.66 9.21
N PRO A 63 3.08 2.70 9.76
CA PRO A 63 2.84 4.08 9.38
C PRO A 63 3.38 4.34 7.97
N ILE A 64 2.64 5.16 7.21
CA ILE A 64 3.02 5.56 5.86
C ILE A 64 2.74 7.04 5.70
N THR A 65 3.68 7.76 5.08
CA THR A 65 3.56 9.20 4.85
C THR A 65 3.53 9.46 3.35
N TYR A 66 2.58 10.30 2.95
CA TYR A 66 2.39 10.76 1.57
C TYR A 66 2.84 12.20 1.45
N GLU A 67 3.43 12.54 0.32
CA GLU A 67 3.47 13.91 -0.16
C GLU A 67 2.60 14.01 -1.41
N TRP A 68 1.73 14.99 -1.44
CA TRP A 68 0.85 15.27 -2.57
C TRP A 68 1.45 16.34 -3.48
N THR A 69 1.08 16.34 -4.75
CA THR A 69 1.57 17.31 -5.74
C THR A 69 1.21 18.77 -5.39
N ASP A 70 0.18 18.98 -4.57
CA ASP A 70 -0.22 20.30 -4.05
C ASP A 70 0.65 20.79 -2.88
N GLY A 71 1.66 20.01 -2.47
CA GLY A 71 2.59 20.34 -1.39
C GLY A 71 2.09 19.96 0.00
N THR A 72 0.91 19.35 0.14
CA THR A 72 0.43 18.84 1.42
C THR A 72 1.02 17.46 1.73
N SER A 73 1.23 17.17 3.02
CA SER A 73 1.67 15.85 3.48
C SER A 73 0.64 15.24 4.42
N GLU A 74 0.51 13.92 4.39
CA GLU A 74 -0.43 13.20 5.22
C GLU A 74 0.17 11.90 5.73
N SER A 75 -0.18 11.49 6.95
CA SER A 75 0.27 10.22 7.53
C SER A 75 -0.91 9.30 7.78
N ARG A 76 -0.80 8.06 7.30
CA ARG A 76 -1.80 7.00 7.43
C ARG A 76 -1.11 5.71 7.82
N THR A 77 -1.83 4.61 7.77
CA THR A 77 -1.37 3.34 8.29
C THR A 77 -1.87 2.20 7.42
N ILE A 78 -0.98 1.22 7.17
CA ILE A 78 -1.37 -0.07 6.64
C ILE A 78 -1.84 -0.92 7.83
N SER A 79 -3.10 -1.34 7.78
CA SER A 79 -3.68 -2.18 8.82
C SER A 79 -3.04 -3.56 8.83
N ALA A 80 -2.52 -4.02 9.96
CA ALA A 80 -1.99 -5.38 10.10
C ALA A 80 -3.09 -6.45 9.92
N SER A 81 -4.30 -6.17 10.41
CA SER A 81 -5.42 -7.11 10.37
C SER A 81 -6.07 -7.23 9.00
N THR A 82 -6.11 -6.15 8.21
CA THR A 82 -6.82 -6.13 6.92
C THR A 82 -5.89 -5.94 5.71
N GLY A 83 -4.66 -5.47 5.91
CA GLY A 83 -3.74 -5.09 4.84
C GLY A 83 -4.13 -3.81 4.09
N GLN A 84 -5.24 -3.18 4.48
CA GLN A 84 -5.77 -1.98 3.83
C GLN A 84 -4.88 -0.78 4.16
N THR A 85 -4.54 0.00 3.15
CA THR A 85 -3.97 1.36 3.27
C THR A 85 -5.04 2.40 2.99
N TYR A 86 -5.10 3.52 3.69
CA TYR A 86 -6.09 4.56 3.39
C TYR A 86 -5.36 5.79 2.88
N PRO A 87 -5.35 6.09 1.56
CA PRO A 87 -4.85 7.35 1.01
C PRO A 87 -5.85 8.49 1.21
N ALA A 88 -5.37 9.73 1.05
CA ALA A 88 -6.22 10.90 0.99
C ALA A 88 -6.91 10.95 -0.39
N ILE A 89 -8.19 11.30 -0.38
CA ILE A 89 -9.07 11.30 -1.56
C ILE A 89 -8.71 12.46 -2.50
N GLY A 90 -8.70 12.21 -3.80
CA GLY A 90 -8.64 13.22 -4.86
C GLY A 90 -7.29 13.90 -5.07
N LYS A 91 -6.18 13.28 -4.67
CA LYS A 91 -4.82 13.84 -4.84
C LYS A 91 -3.88 12.89 -5.56
N VAL A 92 -2.90 13.49 -6.24
CA VAL A 92 -1.81 12.79 -6.94
C VAL A 92 -0.60 12.73 -6.01
N LEU A 93 -0.01 11.54 -5.85
CA LEU A 93 1.26 11.42 -5.13
C LEU A 93 2.36 12.18 -5.86
N LYS A 94 3.09 13.02 -5.14
CA LYS A 94 4.24 13.77 -5.65
C LYS A 94 5.43 12.84 -5.95
N THR A 95 5.60 11.81 -5.14
CA THR A 95 6.66 10.81 -5.29
C THR A 95 6.12 9.41 -4.97
N PRO A 96 6.67 8.36 -5.60
CA PRO A 96 6.38 6.99 -5.20
C PRO A 96 6.73 6.78 -3.73
N ILE A 97 5.88 6.02 -3.04
CA ILE A 97 6.09 5.68 -1.64
C ILE A 97 6.81 4.35 -1.58
N ARG A 98 7.83 4.25 -0.72
CA ARG A 98 8.51 2.99 -0.44
C ARG A 98 8.54 2.77 1.06
N ILE A 99 7.89 1.71 1.51
CA ILE A 99 7.79 1.35 2.93
C ILE A 99 8.41 -0.02 3.12
N MET A 100 9.28 -0.15 4.11
CA MET A 100 9.77 -1.43 4.58
C MET A 100 9.13 -1.74 5.93
N TYR A 101 8.55 -2.92 6.06
CA TYR A 101 7.94 -3.38 7.31
C TYR A 101 8.23 -4.84 7.56
N GLN A 102 8.12 -5.24 8.82
CA GLN A 102 8.19 -6.65 9.20
C GLN A 102 6.86 -7.31 8.89
N SER A 103 6.87 -8.41 8.13
CA SER A 103 5.68 -9.21 7.86
C SER A 103 5.52 -10.31 8.90
N THR A 104 4.29 -10.69 9.22
CA THR A 104 4.04 -11.92 9.99
C THR A 104 4.60 -13.14 9.24
N PRO A 105 5.29 -14.07 9.95
CA PRO A 105 5.78 -15.31 9.37
C PRO A 105 4.67 -16.26 8.91
#